data_AF-A0A3C0X2P0-F1
#
_entry.id   AF-A0A3C0X2P0-F1
#
_cell.length_a   1.000
_cell.length_b   1.000
_cell.length_c   1.000
_cell.angle_alpha   90.00
_cell.angle_beta   90.00
_cell.angle_gamma   90.00
#
_symmetry.space_group_name_H-M   'P 1'
#
loop_
_entity.id
_entity.type
_entity.pdbx_description
1 polymer ?
#
loop_
_entity_poly.entity_id
_entity_poly.type
_entity_poly.pdbx_seq_one_letter_code
_entity_poly.pdbx_strand_id
1 'polypeptide(L)'
;FIGTVAGIYTLDSLNEKIAETDPELTLYTEIINTGKDLTYIFACTPKAQAEKAEAVLRTLAFARPVQITSKLPRDKIASKEERAAKCKERIDGYIKEIKDISERSEEIEGLYDYCKRHAERYKAIGDAGETAHTVLIKGYVTERDLPYLEKQLNKQFTVVIEAEDADNEKAPVVLENNAFARPAESLVKMYSLPGPHDIDPTPITGFFYYLFFGMMFSDAGYGLIMILATTFALKKLHPSPSMKQSMRLFRYCGISTFLWGLVYGSFFGDSIAVISESFFGHKIALPALIDPMNGDAVTMLILSLALGLIEIIVGLCAKFATCIKNGDKAGAFFDAGLWITELIGLTVMAAGFVILPALKTVGIVLAIGSAVGLILTQGRDKKNPIARLFSGITSLYDITSYVSDLLSFSRLMALGLTTSAMSAVFNMLAGMGGRTVGGFLMLFIIFPLGHAINFGLNILGAYVHTLRLQYVELFSKFYEGGGKEFKAFSTNTKYTQLDLNSKEEN
;
A
#
# COMPACT_ATOMS: atom_id res chain seq x y z
N PHE A 1 -44.01 -20.47 -37.68
CA PHE A 1 -42.85 -20.32 -36.80
C PHE A 1 -42.59 -18.84 -36.58
N ILE A 2 -42.42 -18.40 -35.33
CA ILE A 2 -42.05 -17.02 -34.98
C ILE A 2 -40.83 -17.13 -34.09
N GLY A 3 -39.79 -16.33 -34.33
CA GLY A 3 -38.56 -16.40 -33.55
C GLY A 3 -37.41 -15.59 -34.14
N THR A 4 -36.23 -15.83 -33.61
CA THR A 4 -34.99 -15.16 -34.02
C THR A 4 -34.00 -16.14 -34.60
N VAL A 5 -33.31 -15.74 -35.66
CA VAL A 5 -32.21 -16.46 -36.30
C VAL A 5 -30.90 -15.75 -35.97
N ALA A 6 -29.83 -16.51 -35.73
CA ALA A 6 -28.51 -15.94 -35.45
C ALA A 6 -27.83 -15.45 -36.74
N GLY A 7 -27.49 -14.16 -36.79
CA GLY A 7 -26.91 -13.48 -37.95
C GLY A 7 -27.84 -12.44 -38.56
N ILE A 8 -27.26 -11.54 -39.36
CA ILE A 8 -27.96 -10.52 -40.14
C ILE A 8 -28.25 -11.10 -41.52
N TYR A 9 -29.53 -11.31 -41.82
CA TYR A 9 -29.97 -11.80 -43.13
C TYR A 9 -30.89 -10.77 -43.79
N THR A 10 -30.75 -10.64 -45.11
CA THR A 10 -31.79 -10.07 -45.98
C THR A 10 -32.78 -11.16 -46.38
N LEU A 11 -33.97 -10.79 -46.86
CA LEU A 11 -35.00 -11.77 -47.26
C LEU A 11 -34.48 -12.75 -48.31
N ASP A 12 -33.72 -12.24 -49.30
CA ASP A 12 -33.15 -13.04 -50.37
C ASP A 12 -32.07 -14.01 -49.85
N SER A 13 -31.12 -13.52 -49.05
CA SER A 13 -30.06 -14.36 -48.46
C SER A 13 -30.60 -15.41 -47.49
N LEU A 14 -31.68 -15.11 -46.77
CA LEU A 14 -32.34 -16.07 -45.89
C LEU A 14 -33.00 -17.18 -46.70
N ASN A 15 -33.73 -16.81 -47.77
CA ASN A 15 -34.40 -17.77 -48.64
C ASN A 15 -33.41 -18.64 -49.43
N GLU A 16 -32.29 -18.08 -49.91
CA GLU A 16 -31.21 -18.85 -50.54
C GLU A 16 -30.65 -19.90 -49.58
N LYS A 17 -30.35 -19.52 -48.34
CA LYS A 17 -29.77 -20.43 -47.35
C LYS A 17 -30.74 -21.54 -46.91
N ILE A 18 -32.04 -21.25 -46.93
CA ILE A 18 -33.09 -22.23 -46.69
C ILE A 18 -33.19 -23.20 -47.88
N ALA A 19 -33.16 -22.68 -49.11
CA ALA A 19 -33.19 -23.48 -50.34
C ALA A 19 -31.95 -24.36 -50.52
N GLU A 20 -30.77 -23.91 -50.09
CA GLU A 20 -29.53 -24.71 -50.04
C GLU A 20 -29.66 -25.90 -49.08
N THR A 21 -30.43 -25.74 -48.00
CA THR A 21 -30.55 -26.77 -46.96
C THR A 21 -31.61 -27.82 -47.31
N ASP A 22 -32.74 -27.42 -47.90
CA ASP A 22 -33.76 -28.33 -48.41
C ASP A 22 -34.54 -27.69 -49.59
N PRO A 23 -34.26 -28.07 -50.84
CA PRO A 23 -34.88 -27.45 -52.02
C PRO A 23 -36.35 -27.87 -52.25
N GLU A 24 -36.85 -28.92 -51.58
CA GLU A 24 -38.27 -29.33 -51.65
C GLU A 24 -39.14 -28.67 -50.58
N LEU A 25 -38.54 -27.91 -49.66
CA LEU A 25 -39.24 -27.26 -48.56
C LEU A 25 -39.97 -25.99 -49.04
N THR A 26 -41.30 -26.00 -48.93
CA THR A 26 -42.10 -24.80 -49.16
C THR A 26 -42.21 -24.00 -47.86
N LEU A 27 -41.35 -23.00 -47.68
CA LEU A 27 -41.32 -22.12 -46.51
C LEU A 27 -41.46 -20.66 -46.96
N TYR A 28 -42.60 -20.04 -46.64
CA TYR A 28 -42.76 -18.59 -46.71
C TYR A 28 -42.02 -17.97 -45.52
N THR A 29 -41.13 -17.00 -45.76
CA THR A 29 -40.45 -16.26 -44.70
C THR A 29 -40.65 -14.76 -44.86
N GLU A 30 -40.77 -14.06 -43.74
CA GLU A 30 -40.89 -12.61 -43.66
C GLU A 30 -40.02 -12.11 -42.51
N ILE A 31 -39.23 -11.06 -42.75
CA ILE A 31 -38.37 -10.45 -41.73
C ILE A 31 -39.17 -9.35 -41.03
N ILE A 32 -39.38 -9.53 -39.73
CA ILE A 32 -40.12 -8.58 -38.88
C ILE A 32 -39.21 -7.42 -38.46
N ASN A 33 -37.94 -7.71 -38.12
CA ASN A 33 -36.94 -6.72 -37.71
C ASN A 33 -35.53 -7.34 -37.75
N THR A 34 -34.49 -6.50 -37.77
CA THR A 34 -33.08 -6.92 -37.72
C THR A 34 -32.37 -6.17 -36.60
N GLY A 35 -31.89 -6.88 -35.59
CA GLY A 35 -31.07 -6.35 -34.50
C GLY A 35 -29.58 -6.31 -34.85
N LYS A 36 -28.71 -6.08 -33.85
CA LYS A 36 -27.25 -6.05 -34.07
C LYS A 36 -26.67 -7.39 -34.52
N ASP A 37 -27.18 -8.50 -33.97
CA ASP A 37 -26.64 -9.85 -34.24
C ASP A 37 -27.73 -10.90 -34.55
N LEU A 38 -29.01 -10.50 -34.54
CA LEU A 38 -30.16 -11.39 -34.66
C LEU A 38 -31.17 -10.85 -35.68
N THR A 39 -31.73 -11.73 -36.49
CA THR A 39 -32.83 -11.41 -37.41
C THR A 39 -34.14 -12.01 -36.89
N TYR A 40 -35.18 -11.19 -36.74
CA TYR A 40 -36.51 -11.61 -36.27
C TYR A 40 -37.37 -12.01 -37.46
N ILE A 41 -37.86 -13.26 -37.46
CA ILE A 41 -38.57 -13.82 -38.61
C ILE A 41 -39.96 -14.36 -38.24
N PHE A 42 -40.85 -14.24 -39.22
CA PHE A 42 -42.11 -14.97 -39.31
C PHE A 42 -41.99 -15.97 -40.45
N ALA A 43 -42.30 -17.24 -40.22
CA ALA A 43 -42.22 -18.26 -41.26
C ALA A 43 -43.43 -19.20 -41.27
N CYS A 44 -43.95 -19.55 -42.45
CA CYS A 44 -45.13 -20.38 -42.67
C CYS A 44 -44.83 -21.50 -43.66
N THR A 45 -45.27 -22.72 -43.34
CA THR A 45 -45.09 -23.91 -44.20
C THR A 45 -46.36 -24.78 -44.15
N PRO A 46 -46.67 -25.58 -45.18
CA PRO A 46 -47.74 -26.58 -45.10
C PRO A 46 -47.54 -27.53 -43.92
N LYS A 47 -48.64 -27.93 -43.26
CA LYS A 47 -48.58 -28.77 -42.05
C LYS A 47 -47.82 -30.09 -42.26
N ALA A 48 -47.89 -30.65 -43.47
CA ALA A 48 -47.17 -31.88 -43.84
C ALA A 48 -45.63 -31.74 -43.82
N GLN A 49 -45.10 -30.52 -43.90
CA GLN A 49 -43.66 -30.22 -43.94
C GLN A 49 -43.18 -29.53 -42.65
N ALA A 50 -44.00 -29.45 -41.60
CA ALA A 50 -43.69 -28.71 -40.37
C ALA A 50 -42.43 -29.23 -39.65
N GLU A 51 -42.24 -30.55 -39.57
CA GLU A 51 -41.05 -31.14 -38.94
C GLU A 51 -39.77 -30.84 -39.74
N LYS A 52 -39.84 -30.91 -41.07
CA LYS A 52 -38.73 -30.54 -41.96
C LYS A 52 -38.37 -29.07 -41.83
N ALA A 53 -39.36 -28.19 -41.82
CA ALA A 53 -39.16 -26.75 -41.62
C ALA A 53 -38.53 -26.43 -40.25
N GLU A 54 -38.93 -27.13 -39.19
CA GLU A 54 -38.31 -26.94 -37.87
C GLU A 54 -36.85 -27.40 -37.85
N ALA A 55 -36.53 -28.51 -38.52
CA ALA A 55 -35.15 -29.00 -38.63
C ALA A 55 -34.25 -28.00 -39.39
N VAL A 56 -34.72 -27.45 -40.52
CA VAL A 56 -34.00 -26.42 -41.29
C VAL A 56 -33.85 -25.12 -40.50
N LEU A 57 -34.89 -24.67 -39.79
CA LEU A 57 -34.77 -23.47 -38.95
C LEU A 57 -33.78 -23.70 -37.79
N ARG A 58 -33.70 -24.90 -37.21
CA ARG A 58 -32.71 -25.23 -36.17
C ARG A 58 -31.26 -25.15 -36.66
N THR A 59 -30.96 -25.51 -37.91
CA THR A 59 -29.58 -25.37 -38.45
C THR A 59 -29.15 -23.91 -38.53
N LEU A 60 -30.11 -22.99 -38.68
CA LEU A 60 -29.90 -21.55 -38.63
C LEU A 60 -29.90 -20.99 -37.19
N ALA A 61 -29.82 -21.86 -36.17
CA ALA A 61 -29.91 -21.50 -34.76
C ALA A 61 -31.20 -20.72 -34.40
N PHE A 62 -32.33 -21.08 -35.02
CA PHE A 62 -33.61 -20.46 -34.74
C PHE A 62 -34.06 -20.70 -33.29
N ALA A 63 -34.34 -19.61 -32.58
CA ALA A 63 -34.88 -19.63 -31.23
C ALA A 63 -36.32 -19.08 -31.22
N ARG A 64 -37.25 -19.82 -30.60
CA ARG A 64 -38.61 -19.33 -30.37
C ARG A 64 -38.63 -18.29 -29.24
N PRO A 65 -39.56 -17.31 -29.25
CA PRO A 65 -39.73 -16.37 -28.16
C PRO A 65 -39.96 -17.13 -26.85
N VAL A 66 -39.20 -16.77 -25.81
CA VAL A 66 -39.26 -17.41 -24.48
C VAL A 66 -40.64 -17.24 -23.83
N GLN A 67 -41.38 -16.18 -24.20
CA GLN A 67 -42.72 -15.89 -23.68
C GLN A 67 -43.73 -15.93 -24.82
N ILE A 68 -44.41 -17.07 -24.99
CA ILE A 68 -45.57 -17.20 -25.86
C ILE A 68 -46.77 -16.60 -25.12
N THR A 69 -47.43 -15.61 -25.71
CA THR A 69 -48.60 -14.96 -25.11
C THR A 69 -49.86 -15.26 -25.92
N SER A 70 -50.97 -15.49 -25.23
CA SER A 70 -52.31 -15.65 -25.83
C SER A 70 -52.97 -14.32 -26.21
N LYS A 71 -52.39 -13.18 -25.82
CA LYS A 71 -52.88 -11.83 -26.13
C LYS A 71 -52.18 -11.28 -27.36
N LEU A 72 -52.80 -10.30 -28.02
CA LEU A 72 -52.17 -9.63 -29.15
C LEU A 72 -50.84 -8.99 -28.72
N PRO A 73 -49.75 -9.14 -29.51
CA PRO A 73 -48.45 -8.56 -29.18
C PRO A 73 -48.52 -7.05 -28.91
N ARG A 74 -49.37 -6.32 -29.62
CA ARG A 74 -49.63 -4.88 -29.41
C ARG A 74 -50.04 -4.57 -27.97
N ASP A 75 -50.98 -5.32 -27.41
CA ASP A 75 -51.50 -5.09 -26.05
C ASP A 75 -50.44 -5.43 -24.99
N LYS A 76 -49.60 -6.43 -25.26
CA LYS A 76 -48.50 -6.81 -24.37
C LYS A 76 -47.34 -5.82 -24.39
N ILE A 77 -47.03 -5.23 -25.54
CA ILE A 77 -46.06 -4.14 -25.66
C ILE A 77 -46.56 -2.95 -24.85
N ALA A 78 -47.81 -2.51 -25.08
CA ALA A 78 -48.42 -1.41 -24.34
C ALA A 78 -48.42 -1.64 -22.82
N SER A 79 -48.76 -2.85 -22.37
CA SER A 79 -48.71 -3.22 -20.94
C SER A 79 -47.29 -3.22 -20.35
N LYS A 80 -46.28 -3.63 -21.13
CA LYS A 80 -44.88 -3.60 -20.69
C LYS A 80 -44.34 -2.17 -20.65
N GLU A 81 -44.69 -1.33 -21.62
CA GLU A 81 -44.34 0.09 -21.65
C GLU A 81 -44.98 0.84 -20.47
N GLU A 82 -46.27 0.59 -20.19
CA GLU A 82 -46.96 1.17 -19.03
C GLU A 82 -46.28 0.76 -17.71
N ARG A 83 -45.90 -0.52 -17.58
CA ARG A 83 -45.17 -1.00 -16.39
C ARG A 83 -43.79 -0.37 -16.30
N ALA A 84 -43.08 -0.21 -17.41
CA ALA A 84 -41.78 0.45 -17.45
C ALA A 84 -41.89 1.93 -17.03
N ALA A 85 -42.92 2.63 -17.51
CA ALA A 85 -43.21 4.01 -17.11
C ALA A 85 -43.50 4.12 -15.61
N LYS A 86 -44.36 3.24 -15.06
CA LYS A 86 -44.65 3.19 -13.61
C LYS A 86 -43.40 2.88 -12.77
N CYS A 87 -42.54 1.98 -13.24
CA CYS A 87 -41.27 1.71 -12.57
C CYS A 87 -40.34 2.93 -12.58
N LYS A 88 -40.28 3.65 -13.70
CA LYS A 88 -39.46 4.86 -13.83
C LYS A 88 -39.94 5.96 -12.90
N GLU A 89 -41.25 6.19 -12.85
CA GLU A 89 -41.87 7.15 -11.93
C GLU A 89 -41.54 6.82 -10.46
N ARG A 90 -41.57 5.54 -10.07
CA ARG A 90 -41.16 5.10 -8.74
C ARG A 90 -39.69 5.35 -8.44
N ILE A 91 -38.80 5.08 -9.41
CA ILE A 91 -37.36 5.34 -9.27
C ILE A 91 -37.12 6.83 -9.05
N ASP A 92 -37.75 7.68 -9.87
CA ASP A 92 -37.64 9.14 -9.74
C ASP A 92 -38.19 9.62 -8.39
N GLY A 93 -39.28 9.00 -7.92
CA GLY A 93 -39.82 9.22 -6.57
C GLY A 93 -38.83 8.88 -5.45
N TYR A 94 -38.21 7.70 -5.51
CA TYR A 94 -37.20 7.29 -4.51
C TYR A 94 -35.94 8.16 -4.56
N ILE A 95 -35.50 8.59 -5.75
CA ILE A 95 -34.36 9.52 -5.88
C ILE A 95 -34.67 10.84 -5.20
N LYS A 96 -35.90 11.35 -5.35
CA LYS A 96 -36.33 12.59 -4.68
C LYS A 96 -36.34 12.43 -3.16
N GLU A 97 -36.90 11.33 -2.65
CA GLU A 97 -36.91 11.02 -1.21
C GLU A 97 -35.49 10.93 -0.62
N ILE A 98 -34.57 10.26 -1.32
CA ILE A 98 -33.17 10.18 -0.91
C ILE A 98 -32.51 11.57 -0.89
N LYS A 99 -32.82 12.42 -1.87
CA LYS A 99 -32.29 13.78 -1.93
C LYS A 99 -32.78 14.63 -0.75
N ASP A 100 -34.07 14.55 -0.44
CA ASP A 100 -34.67 15.27 0.69
C ASP A 100 -34.05 14.82 2.04
N ILE A 101 -33.74 13.53 2.20
CA ILE A 101 -33.02 13.01 3.37
C ILE A 101 -31.56 13.48 3.39
N SER A 102 -30.91 13.51 2.23
CA SER A 102 -29.52 13.96 2.09
C SER A 102 -29.31 15.41 2.50
N GLU A 103 -30.33 16.27 2.39
CA GLU A 103 -30.28 17.66 2.85
C GLU A 103 -30.11 17.75 4.38
N ARG A 104 -30.50 16.70 5.11
CA ARG A 104 -30.33 16.58 6.57
C ARG A 104 -29.09 15.79 6.98
N SER A 105 -28.17 15.54 6.05
CA SER A 105 -26.95 14.78 6.31
C SER A 105 -26.13 15.35 7.47
N GLU A 106 -25.93 16.67 7.52
CA GLU A 106 -25.17 17.33 8.59
C GLU A 106 -25.82 17.13 9.97
N GLU A 107 -27.15 17.21 10.08
CA GLU A 107 -27.87 16.94 11.33
C GLU A 107 -27.70 15.48 11.79
N ILE A 108 -27.77 14.53 10.84
CA ILE A 108 -27.61 13.10 11.11
C ILE A 108 -26.18 12.80 11.56
N GLU A 109 -25.19 13.40 10.91
CA GLU A 109 -23.78 13.29 11.28
C GLU A 109 -23.51 13.86 12.69
N GLY A 110 -24.09 15.02 13.00
CA GLY A 110 -24.03 15.60 14.34
C GLY A 110 -24.71 14.73 15.40
N LEU A 111 -25.89 14.17 15.09
CA LEU A 111 -26.60 13.26 15.98
C LEU A 111 -25.83 11.95 16.21
N TYR A 112 -25.18 11.42 15.18
CA TYR A 112 -24.32 10.25 15.29
C TYR A 112 -23.17 10.51 16.28
N ASP A 113 -22.45 11.62 16.12
CA ASP A 113 -21.35 11.99 17.02
C ASP A 113 -21.85 12.26 18.45
N TYR A 114 -23.04 12.86 18.61
CA TYR A 114 -23.68 13.01 19.92
C TYR A 114 -23.96 11.65 20.59
N CYS A 115 -24.67 10.77 19.90
CA CYS A 115 -25.03 9.45 20.41
C CYS A 115 -23.78 8.61 20.74
N LYS A 116 -22.75 8.66 19.89
CA LYS A 116 -21.49 7.94 20.10
C LYS A 116 -20.76 8.43 21.36
N ARG A 117 -20.65 9.75 21.56
CA ARG A 117 -20.03 10.31 22.78
C ARG A 117 -20.79 9.91 24.04
N HIS A 118 -22.12 9.93 23.99
CA HIS A 118 -22.94 9.47 25.12
C HIS A 118 -22.73 7.98 25.40
N ALA A 119 -22.69 7.14 24.38
CA ALA A 119 -22.43 5.71 24.53
C ALA A 119 -21.04 5.44 25.15
N GLU A 120 -20.00 6.12 24.67
CA GLU A 120 -18.63 6.00 25.24
C GLU A 120 -18.58 6.46 26.70
N ARG A 121 -19.28 7.54 27.06
CA ARG A 121 -19.39 8.01 28.45
C ARG A 121 -20.12 7.01 29.34
N TYR A 122 -21.26 6.47 28.90
CA TYR A 122 -21.99 5.46 29.68
C TYR A 122 -21.19 4.17 29.85
N LYS A 123 -20.43 3.78 28.82
CA LYS A 123 -19.51 2.64 28.93
C LYS A 123 -18.43 2.89 29.98
N ALA A 124 -17.81 4.07 29.98
CA ALA A 124 -16.80 4.43 30.99
C ALA A 124 -17.38 4.48 32.41
N ILE A 125 -18.63 4.93 32.57
CA ILE A 125 -19.33 4.87 33.86
C ILE A 125 -19.58 3.41 34.27
N GLY A 126 -19.99 2.55 33.33
CA GLY A 126 -20.22 1.13 33.61
C GLY A 126 -18.94 0.34 33.98
N ASP A 127 -17.78 0.80 33.51
CA ASP A 127 -16.47 0.23 33.85
C ASP A 127 -15.92 0.79 35.20
N ALA A 128 -16.53 1.86 35.75
CA ALA A 128 -16.13 2.45 37.01
C ALA A 128 -16.75 1.72 38.21
N GLY A 129 -16.02 1.68 39.33
CA GLY A 129 -16.58 1.21 40.60
C GLY A 129 -17.34 2.34 41.28
N GLU A 130 -18.55 2.10 41.77
CA GLU A 130 -19.34 3.11 42.47
C GLU A 130 -19.84 2.64 43.84
N THR A 131 -19.93 3.59 44.76
CA THR A 131 -20.60 3.48 46.05
C THR A 131 -21.54 4.68 46.21
N ALA A 132 -22.34 4.74 47.28
CA ALA A 132 -23.28 5.84 47.51
C ALA A 132 -22.62 7.24 47.57
N HIS A 133 -21.32 7.31 47.88
CA HIS A 133 -20.62 8.58 48.12
C HIS A 133 -19.29 8.72 47.37
N THR A 134 -18.78 7.64 46.77
CA THR A 134 -17.45 7.62 46.14
C THR A 134 -17.48 6.86 44.82
N VAL A 135 -16.75 7.37 43.84
CA VAL A 135 -16.50 6.72 42.54
C VAL A 135 -15.02 6.36 42.46
N LEU A 136 -14.74 5.12 42.06
CA LEU A 136 -13.40 4.57 41.85
C LEU A 136 -13.17 4.36 40.36
N ILE A 137 -12.19 5.07 39.82
CA ILE A 137 -11.77 4.94 38.42
C ILE A 137 -10.36 4.35 38.41
N LYS A 138 -10.19 3.23 37.69
CA LYS A 138 -8.88 2.60 37.48
C LYS A 138 -8.51 2.69 36.01
N GLY A 139 -7.27 3.07 35.73
CA GLY A 139 -6.78 3.20 34.35
C GLY A 139 -5.30 3.46 34.31
N TYR A 140 -4.75 3.50 33.09
CA TYR A 140 -3.37 3.85 32.85
C TYR A 140 -3.25 5.33 32.52
N VAL A 141 -2.21 5.98 33.03
CA VAL A 141 -1.81 7.34 32.68
C VAL A 141 -0.30 7.34 32.49
N THR A 142 0.22 8.21 31.63
CA THR A 142 1.66 8.38 31.50
C THR A 142 2.19 9.12 32.73
N GLU A 143 3.42 8.81 33.15
CA GLU A 143 4.06 9.48 34.29
C GLU A 143 4.11 11.01 34.09
N ARG A 144 4.33 11.44 32.84
CA ARG A 144 4.36 12.85 32.45
C ARG A 144 3.02 13.56 32.63
N ASP A 145 1.91 12.89 32.36
CA ASP A 145 0.58 13.50 32.38
C ASP A 145 -0.08 13.42 33.78
N LEU A 146 0.47 12.63 34.70
CA LEU A 146 -0.06 12.47 36.06
C LEU A 146 -0.21 13.80 36.83
N PRO A 147 0.80 14.71 36.86
CA PRO A 147 0.66 15.99 37.57
C PRO A 147 -0.39 16.91 36.92
N TYR A 148 -0.54 16.82 35.59
CA TYR A 148 -1.55 17.59 34.88
C TYR A 148 -2.96 17.08 35.21
N LEU A 149 -3.14 15.76 35.22
CA LEU A 149 -4.41 15.11 35.58
C LEU A 149 -4.83 15.48 37.01
N GLU A 150 -3.93 15.35 37.97
CA GLU A 150 -4.16 15.70 39.37
C GLU A 150 -4.61 17.15 39.52
N LYS A 151 -3.91 18.07 38.86
CA LYS A 151 -4.24 19.50 38.90
C LYS A 151 -5.62 19.80 38.29
N GLN A 152 -6.04 19.10 37.24
CA GLN A 152 -7.33 19.36 36.61
C GLN A 152 -8.49 18.77 37.43
N LEU A 153 -8.32 17.57 37.98
CA LEU A 153 -9.35 16.94 38.80
C LEU A 153 -9.57 17.69 40.12
N ASN A 154 -8.50 18.10 40.81
CA ASN A 154 -8.58 18.85 42.07
C ASN A 154 -9.23 20.24 41.94
N LYS A 155 -9.38 20.79 40.72
CA LYS A 155 -10.11 22.06 40.52
C LYS A 155 -11.62 21.91 40.69
N GLN A 156 -12.17 20.74 40.35
CA GLN A 156 -13.62 20.52 40.27
C GLN A 156 -14.10 19.49 41.29
N PHE A 157 -13.24 18.58 41.73
CA PHE A 157 -13.58 17.45 42.58
C PHE A 157 -12.56 17.28 43.70
N THR A 158 -13.02 16.81 44.86
CA THR A 158 -12.12 16.29 45.90
C THR A 158 -11.72 14.87 45.50
N VAL A 159 -10.48 14.71 45.03
CA VAL A 159 -9.95 13.42 44.55
C VAL A 159 -8.73 13.00 45.36
N VAL A 160 -8.62 11.70 45.59
CA VAL A 160 -7.40 11.04 46.05
C VAL A 160 -6.88 10.22 44.87
N ILE A 161 -5.63 10.46 44.47
CA ILE A 161 -4.99 9.74 43.36
C ILE A 161 -3.88 8.89 43.95
N GLU A 162 -4.01 7.58 43.78
CA GLU A 162 -2.96 6.61 44.07
C GLU A 162 -2.39 6.13 42.72
N ALA A 163 -1.09 6.31 42.53
CA ALA A 163 -0.38 5.87 41.33
C ALA A 163 0.66 4.82 41.72
N GLU A 164 0.65 3.71 40.99
CA GLU A 164 1.61 2.62 41.12
C GLU A 164 2.24 2.35 39.76
N ASP A 165 3.47 1.87 39.75
CA ASP A 165 4.13 1.45 38.50
C ASP A 165 3.33 0.32 37.86
N ALA A 166 3.03 0.48 36.57
CA ALA A 166 2.28 -0.50 35.82
C ALA A 166 3.08 -1.80 35.68
N ASP A 167 2.38 -2.94 35.80
CA ASP A 167 2.93 -4.24 35.42
C ASP A 167 3.34 -4.20 33.94
N ASN A 168 4.65 -4.29 33.68
CA ASN A 168 5.24 -4.17 32.35
C ASN A 168 4.54 -5.06 31.32
N GLU A 169 4.09 -6.27 31.70
CA GLU A 169 3.43 -7.20 30.77
C GLU A 169 2.02 -6.74 30.33
N LYS A 170 1.33 -5.96 31.17
CA LYS A 170 -0.06 -5.52 30.92
C LYS A 170 -0.16 -4.05 30.54
N ALA A 171 0.91 -3.28 30.75
CA ALA A 171 0.94 -1.85 30.49
C ALA A 171 0.72 -1.56 29.00
N PRO A 172 -0.18 -0.62 28.66
CA PRO A 172 -0.32 -0.15 27.29
C PRO A 172 0.88 0.72 26.89
N VAL A 173 1.19 0.73 25.60
CA VAL A 173 2.37 1.35 25.03
C VAL A 173 2.03 2.71 24.44
N VAL A 174 2.82 3.72 24.81
CA VAL A 174 2.85 5.05 24.19
C VAL A 174 4.22 5.22 23.53
N LEU A 175 4.24 5.59 22.25
CA LEU A 175 5.48 5.92 21.55
C LEU A 175 5.79 7.40 21.75
N GLU A 176 7.02 7.69 22.17
CA GLU A 176 7.53 9.05 22.31
C GLU A 176 8.75 9.27 21.42
N ASN A 177 8.51 9.72 20.20
CA ASN A 177 9.57 9.98 19.23
C ASN A 177 9.78 11.46 18.93
N ASN A 178 11.00 11.78 18.51
CA ASN A 178 11.36 13.12 18.03
C ASN A 178 10.61 13.48 16.74
N ALA A 179 10.64 14.75 16.32
CA ALA A 179 9.90 15.22 15.16
C ALA A 179 10.26 14.51 13.83
N PHE A 180 11.47 13.92 13.75
CA PHE A 180 11.96 13.19 12.58
C PHE A 180 11.41 11.76 12.53
N ALA A 181 11.40 11.05 13.65
CA ALA A 181 10.97 9.65 13.75
C ALA A 181 9.46 9.53 13.96
N ARG A 182 8.80 10.52 14.55
CA ARG A 182 7.36 10.51 14.84
C ARG A 182 6.45 10.17 13.65
N PRO A 183 6.70 10.62 12.40
CA PRO A 183 5.90 10.20 11.26
C PRO A 183 6.05 8.71 10.92
N ALA A 184 7.18 8.09 11.26
CA ALA A 184 7.42 6.66 11.05
C ALA A 184 6.69 5.77 12.07
N GLU A 185 6.16 6.32 13.16
CA GLU A 185 5.32 5.57 14.13
C GLU A 185 4.15 4.88 13.44
N SER A 186 3.57 5.49 12.39
CA SER A 186 2.46 4.87 11.66
C SER A 186 2.88 3.56 10.98
N LEU A 187 4.15 3.45 10.58
CA LEU A 187 4.69 2.24 9.96
C LEU A 187 4.88 1.14 11.01
N VAL A 188 5.36 1.49 12.20
CA VAL A 188 5.51 0.54 13.31
C VAL A 188 4.14 0.04 13.77
N LYS A 189 3.18 0.95 13.97
CA LYS A 189 1.80 0.63 14.35
C LYS A 189 1.09 -0.32 13.37
N MET A 190 1.42 -0.25 12.08
CA MET A 190 0.83 -1.13 11.07
C MET A 190 1.35 -2.57 11.16
N TYR A 191 2.54 -2.79 11.72
CA TYR A 191 3.10 -4.11 11.96
C TYR A 191 2.66 -4.65 13.32
N SER A 192 3.19 -4.05 14.39
CA SER A 192 2.83 -4.32 15.78
C SER A 192 3.53 -3.28 16.66
N LEU A 193 2.98 -2.97 17.84
CA LEU A 193 3.64 -2.08 18.80
C LEU A 193 4.71 -2.82 19.62
N PRO A 194 5.74 -2.10 20.12
CA PRO A 194 6.84 -2.73 20.85
C PRO A 194 6.34 -3.46 22.08
N GLY A 195 6.89 -4.65 22.34
CA GLY A 195 6.67 -5.33 23.61
C GLY A 195 7.35 -4.59 24.77
N PRO A 196 7.07 -4.98 26.03
CA PRO A 196 7.66 -4.34 27.22
C PRO A 196 9.19 -4.41 27.26
N HIS A 197 9.72 -5.49 26.70
CA HIS A 197 11.15 -5.79 26.65
C HIS A 197 11.83 -5.31 25.37
N ASP A 198 11.06 -4.81 24.41
CA ASP A 198 11.60 -4.35 23.13
C ASP A 198 12.17 -2.92 23.26
N ILE A 199 13.02 -2.58 22.30
CA ILE A 199 13.42 -1.20 22.03
C ILE A 199 12.51 -0.65 20.94
N ASP A 200 12.12 0.63 21.03
CA ASP A 200 11.34 1.29 19.99
C ASP A 200 12.12 1.29 18.65
N PRO A 201 11.64 0.60 17.60
CA PRO A 201 12.32 0.56 16.31
C PRO A 201 12.12 1.84 15.51
N THR A 202 11.19 2.72 15.91
CA THR A 202 10.73 3.87 15.12
C THR A 202 11.86 4.78 14.62
N PRO A 203 12.88 5.15 15.42
CA PRO A 203 13.96 6.01 14.94
C PRO A 203 14.80 5.35 13.83
N ILE A 204 15.10 4.06 13.99
CA ILE A 204 15.89 3.27 13.03
C ILE A 204 15.06 3.11 11.75
N THR A 205 13.80 2.72 11.90
CA THR A 205 12.87 2.58 10.79
C THR A 205 12.69 3.88 10.04
N GLY A 206 12.49 5.01 10.72
CA GLY A 206 12.33 6.31 10.08
C GLY A 206 13.53 6.66 9.19
N PHE A 207 14.75 6.50 9.71
CA PHE A 207 15.97 6.79 8.95
C PHE A 207 16.11 5.93 7.69
N PHE A 208 16.09 4.59 7.84
CA PHE A 208 16.28 3.68 6.72
C PHE A 208 15.11 3.70 5.74
N TYR A 209 13.88 3.83 6.24
CA TYR A 209 12.69 3.94 5.38
C TYR A 209 12.77 5.16 4.47
N TYR A 210 13.10 6.35 4.99
CA TYR A 210 13.26 7.54 4.15
C TYR A 210 14.38 7.36 3.12
N LEU A 211 15.51 6.76 3.55
CA LEU A 211 16.66 6.53 2.67
C LEU A 211 16.31 5.59 1.50
N PHE A 212 15.76 4.42 1.80
CA PHE A 212 15.44 3.39 0.82
C PHE A 212 14.30 3.76 -0.10
N PHE A 213 13.25 4.39 0.44
CA PHE A 213 12.18 4.94 -0.39
C PHE A 213 12.74 5.93 -1.41
N GLY A 214 13.65 6.79 -0.97
CA GLY A 214 14.34 7.76 -1.83
C GLY A 214 15.12 7.09 -2.97
N MET A 215 15.88 6.03 -2.67
CA MET A 215 16.65 5.30 -3.69
C MET A 215 15.76 4.52 -4.67
N MET A 216 14.65 3.92 -4.20
CA MET A 216 13.74 3.18 -5.06
C MET A 216 12.98 4.09 -6.04
N PHE A 217 12.56 5.27 -5.58
CA PHE A 217 11.76 6.18 -6.40
C PHE A 217 12.59 7.21 -7.19
N SER A 218 13.72 7.63 -6.61
CA SER A 218 14.88 8.29 -7.23
C SER A 218 14.70 9.21 -8.45
N ASP A 219 13.72 10.10 -8.38
CA ASP A 219 13.47 11.14 -9.39
C ASP A 219 13.25 12.50 -8.71
N ALA A 220 14.05 13.50 -9.08
CA ALA A 220 14.02 14.82 -8.46
C ALA A 220 12.71 15.57 -8.75
N GLY A 221 12.13 15.38 -9.95
CA GLY A 221 10.84 15.96 -10.32
C GLY A 221 9.71 15.40 -9.47
N TYR A 222 9.66 14.08 -9.33
CA TYR A 222 8.65 13.43 -8.49
C TYR A 222 8.83 13.76 -7.01
N GLY A 223 10.06 13.77 -6.49
CA GLY A 223 10.36 14.17 -5.12
C GLY A 223 9.86 15.58 -4.81
N LEU A 224 10.08 16.53 -5.73
CA LEU A 224 9.58 17.89 -5.60
C LEU A 224 8.04 17.96 -5.60
N ILE A 225 7.37 17.21 -6.49
CA ILE A 225 5.90 17.10 -6.49
C ILE A 225 5.41 16.60 -5.12
N MET A 226 6.03 15.56 -4.55
CA MET A 226 5.62 15.03 -3.25
C MET A 226 5.76 16.08 -2.14
N ILE A 227 6.89 16.80 -2.11
CA ILE A 227 7.14 17.85 -1.10
C ILE A 227 6.09 18.96 -1.21
N LEU A 228 5.80 19.42 -2.43
CA LEU A 228 4.84 20.49 -2.68
C LEU A 228 3.40 20.04 -2.34
N ALA A 229 3.00 18.86 -2.82
CA ALA A 229 1.67 18.31 -2.59
C ALA A 229 1.39 18.07 -1.10
N THR A 230 2.34 17.46 -0.37
CA THR A 230 2.21 17.23 1.07
C THR A 230 2.23 18.53 1.87
N THR A 231 3.05 19.51 1.49
CA THR A 231 3.09 20.83 2.14
C THR A 231 1.78 21.60 1.92
N PHE A 232 1.24 21.56 0.70
CA PHE A 232 -0.06 22.15 0.38
C PHE A 232 -1.20 21.48 1.16
N ALA A 233 -1.24 20.15 1.19
CA ALA A 233 -2.23 19.38 1.92
C ALA A 233 -2.21 19.69 3.43
N LEU A 234 -1.02 19.78 4.03
CA LEU A 234 -0.86 20.10 5.45
C LEU A 234 -1.33 21.52 5.80
N LYS A 235 -1.17 22.49 4.88
CA LYS A 235 -1.58 23.88 5.11
C LYS A 235 -3.05 24.13 4.82
N LYS A 236 -3.63 23.49 3.80
CA LYS A 236 -4.96 23.85 3.28
C LYS A 236 -6.09 22.88 3.67
N LEU A 237 -5.78 21.59 3.83
CA LEU A 237 -6.82 20.55 3.99
C LEU A 237 -7.13 20.19 5.45
N HIS A 238 -6.57 20.90 6.43
CA HIS A 238 -6.68 20.64 7.88
C HIS A 238 -6.83 19.15 8.24
N PRO A 239 -5.88 18.28 7.83
CA PRO A 239 -6.08 16.84 7.93
C PRO A 239 -6.19 16.37 9.38
N SER A 240 -6.86 15.22 9.56
CA SER A 240 -6.92 14.51 10.84
C SER A 240 -5.51 14.19 11.37
N PRO A 241 -5.33 13.94 12.68
CA PRO A 241 -4.00 13.68 13.26
C PRO A 241 -3.23 12.54 12.57
N SER A 242 -3.92 11.46 12.21
CA SER A 242 -3.33 10.32 11.50
C SER A 242 -2.91 10.71 10.07
N MET A 243 -3.78 11.41 9.32
CA MET A 243 -3.46 11.89 7.98
C MET A 243 -2.28 12.89 8.01
N LYS A 244 -2.20 13.75 9.04
CA LYS A 244 -1.04 14.63 9.26
C LYS A 244 0.27 13.85 9.42
N GLN A 245 0.27 12.71 10.12
CA GLN A 245 1.44 11.85 10.25
C GLN A 245 1.84 11.25 8.89
N SER A 246 0.90 10.67 8.14
CA SER A 246 1.16 10.11 6.82
C SER A 246 1.68 11.16 5.83
N MET A 247 1.10 12.37 5.82
CA MET A 247 1.58 13.45 4.96
C MET A 247 3.00 13.90 5.32
N ARG A 248 3.35 13.93 6.61
CA ARG A 248 4.73 14.23 7.05
C ARG A 248 5.70 13.12 6.65
N LEU A 249 5.29 11.85 6.74
CA LEU A 249 6.06 10.70 6.27
C LEU A 249 6.39 10.85 4.78
N PHE A 250 5.37 11.04 3.93
CA PHE A 250 5.57 11.22 2.50
C PHE A 250 6.39 12.47 2.15
N ARG A 251 6.33 13.52 2.97
CA ARG A 251 7.19 14.70 2.80
C ARG A 251 8.67 14.35 3.02
N TYR A 252 9.02 13.60 4.06
CA TYR A 252 10.40 13.17 4.30
C TYR A 252 10.89 12.18 3.23
N CYS A 253 10.03 11.26 2.80
CA CYS A 253 10.27 10.42 1.64
C CYS A 253 10.54 11.27 0.38
N GLY A 254 9.75 12.32 0.15
CA GLY A 254 9.91 13.24 -0.98
C GLY A 254 11.23 14.01 -0.96
N ILE A 255 11.68 14.44 0.22
CA ILE A 255 13.01 15.04 0.39
C ILE A 255 14.11 14.05 0.01
N SER A 256 14.00 12.79 0.46
CA SER A 256 14.99 11.76 0.11
C SER A 256 14.98 11.42 -1.37
N THR A 257 13.80 11.25 -1.98
CA THR A 257 13.64 11.03 -3.44
C THR A 257 14.23 12.19 -4.22
N PHE A 258 14.01 13.43 -3.78
CA PHE A 258 14.60 14.61 -4.42
C PHE A 258 16.13 14.57 -4.39
N LEU A 259 16.73 14.28 -3.23
CA LEU A 259 18.19 14.19 -3.07
C LEU A 259 18.78 13.06 -3.93
N TRP A 260 18.20 11.86 -3.89
CA TRP A 260 18.66 10.74 -4.71
C TRP A 260 18.44 10.96 -6.21
N GLY A 261 17.34 11.62 -6.59
CA GLY A 261 17.11 12.04 -7.97
C GLY A 261 18.21 12.99 -8.48
N LEU A 262 18.70 13.91 -7.65
CA LEU A 262 19.84 14.75 -7.99
C LEU A 262 21.14 13.94 -8.11
N VAL A 263 21.38 12.96 -7.22
CA VAL A 263 22.54 12.06 -7.31
C VAL A 263 22.52 11.27 -8.62
N TYR A 264 21.34 10.81 -9.06
CA TYR A 264 21.20 10.06 -10.31
C TYR A 264 21.02 10.95 -11.54
N GLY A 265 20.95 12.27 -11.38
CA GLY A 265 20.71 13.22 -12.47
C GLY A 265 19.33 13.09 -13.13
N SER A 266 18.35 12.52 -12.43
CA SER A 266 17.01 12.24 -12.95
C SER A 266 16.01 13.33 -12.54
N PHE A 267 15.37 13.98 -13.51
CA PHE A 267 14.29 14.95 -13.31
C PHE A 267 13.15 14.65 -14.30
N PHE A 268 12.07 14.02 -13.82
CA PHE A 268 11.10 13.34 -14.68
C PHE A 268 11.83 12.41 -15.68
N GLY A 269 12.76 11.60 -15.19
CA GLY A 269 13.77 10.89 -16.00
C GLY A 269 14.74 11.86 -16.69
N ASP A 270 14.83 11.73 -18.01
CA ASP A 270 15.67 12.53 -18.91
C ASP A 270 14.87 13.62 -19.66
N SER A 271 13.71 14.02 -19.12
CA SER A 271 12.77 14.94 -19.78
C SER A 271 13.42 16.24 -20.26
N ILE A 272 14.34 16.81 -19.46
CA ILE A 272 15.07 18.04 -19.79
C ILE A 272 15.94 17.83 -21.03
N ALA A 273 16.62 16.68 -21.13
CA ALA A 273 17.46 16.35 -22.29
C ALA A 273 16.59 16.07 -23.52
N VAL A 274 15.53 15.26 -23.39
CA VAL A 274 14.65 14.89 -24.51
C VAL A 274 13.88 16.09 -25.05
N ILE A 275 13.36 16.95 -24.19
CA ILE A 275 12.62 18.15 -24.61
C ILE A 275 13.60 19.17 -25.22
N SER A 276 14.77 19.38 -24.61
CA SER A 276 15.77 20.33 -25.14
C SER A 276 16.34 19.88 -26.49
N GLU A 277 16.62 18.59 -26.68
CA GLU A 277 17.07 18.03 -27.95
C GLU A 277 15.96 18.03 -29.02
N SER A 278 14.78 17.50 -28.68
CA SER A 278 13.70 17.27 -29.66
C SER A 278 12.96 18.55 -30.07
N PHE A 279 12.91 19.56 -29.18
CA PHE A 279 12.17 20.81 -29.42
C PHE A 279 13.05 22.04 -29.49
N PHE A 280 14.21 22.09 -28.82
CA PHE A 280 15.07 23.28 -28.77
C PHE A 280 16.41 23.13 -29.49
N GLY A 281 16.82 21.92 -29.89
CA GLY A 281 18.02 21.67 -30.69
C GLY A 281 19.36 21.80 -29.93
N HIS A 282 19.32 21.90 -28.60
CA HIS A 282 20.49 21.95 -27.73
C HIS A 282 20.37 20.88 -26.65
N LYS A 283 21.42 20.07 -26.44
CA LYS A 283 21.43 19.08 -25.36
C LYS A 283 21.79 19.76 -24.04
N ILE A 284 20.81 19.95 -23.17
CA ILE A 284 21.03 20.33 -21.78
C ILE A 284 20.66 19.12 -20.93
N ALA A 285 21.66 18.46 -20.35
CA ALA A 285 21.47 17.37 -19.42
C ALA A 285 21.90 17.82 -18.01
N LEU A 286 21.20 17.32 -16.99
CA LEU A 286 21.65 17.49 -15.61
C LEU A 286 22.89 16.61 -15.38
N PRO A 287 23.92 17.10 -14.67
CA PRO A 287 25.07 16.27 -14.32
C PRO A 287 24.63 15.18 -13.34
N ALA A 288 24.73 13.91 -13.75
CA ALA A 288 24.51 12.74 -12.91
C ALA A 288 25.82 12.34 -12.22
N LEU A 289 25.76 11.99 -10.93
CA LEU A 289 26.90 11.44 -10.18
C LEU A 289 26.99 9.92 -10.33
N ILE A 290 25.85 9.25 -10.50
CA ILE A 290 25.70 7.83 -10.80
C ILE A 290 24.65 7.74 -11.89
N ASP A 291 24.96 7.21 -13.06
CA ASP A 291 23.97 7.04 -14.12
C ASP A 291 23.51 5.57 -14.19
N PRO A 292 22.33 5.24 -13.66
CA PRO A 292 21.84 3.86 -13.62
C PRO A 292 21.68 3.25 -15.01
N MET A 293 21.42 4.08 -16.02
CA MET A 293 21.11 3.63 -17.38
C MET A 293 22.36 3.52 -18.25
N ASN A 294 23.40 4.31 -17.98
CA ASN A 294 24.63 4.36 -18.78
C ASN A 294 25.83 3.60 -18.16
N GLY A 295 25.56 2.49 -17.47
CA GLY A 295 26.59 1.52 -17.06
C GLY A 295 26.88 1.41 -15.57
N ASP A 296 26.31 2.29 -14.72
CA ASP A 296 26.54 2.26 -13.27
C ASP A 296 25.53 1.37 -12.50
N ALA A 297 24.78 0.51 -13.19
CA ALA A 297 23.86 -0.42 -12.55
C ALA A 297 24.56 -1.33 -11.51
N VAL A 298 25.79 -1.77 -11.79
CA VAL A 298 26.59 -2.55 -10.84
C VAL A 298 26.97 -1.71 -9.61
N THR A 299 27.29 -0.43 -9.80
CA THR A 299 27.57 0.51 -8.71
C THR A 299 26.36 0.69 -7.81
N MET A 300 25.16 0.80 -8.39
CA MET A 300 23.91 0.83 -7.64
C MET A 300 23.63 -0.46 -6.88
N LEU A 301 23.94 -1.62 -7.48
CA LEU A 301 23.82 -2.91 -6.80
C LEU A 301 24.74 -2.95 -5.58
N ILE A 302 26.01 -2.61 -5.74
CA ILE A 302 27.00 -2.59 -4.66
C ILE A 302 26.56 -1.63 -3.56
N LEU A 303 26.10 -0.43 -3.91
CA LEU A 303 25.59 0.55 -2.96
C LEU A 303 24.35 0.04 -2.20
N SER A 304 23.41 -0.59 -2.92
CA SER A 304 22.20 -1.16 -2.33
C SER A 304 22.52 -2.26 -1.33
N LEU A 305 23.42 -3.18 -1.70
CA LEU A 305 23.88 -4.25 -0.82
C LEU A 305 24.67 -3.69 0.36
N ALA A 306 25.53 -2.69 0.17
CA ALA A 306 26.28 -2.06 1.25
C ALA A 306 25.35 -1.38 2.27
N LEU A 307 24.33 -0.65 1.82
CA LEU A 307 23.36 -0.02 2.71
C LEU A 307 22.45 -1.06 3.40
N GLY A 308 22.10 -2.14 2.71
CA GLY A 308 21.39 -3.27 3.31
C GLY A 308 22.19 -3.98 4.40
N LEU A 309 23.49 -4.19 4.17
CA LEU A 309 24.39 -4.72 5.18
C LEU A 309 24.46 -3.79 6.40
N ILE A 310 24.55 -2.48 6.19
CA ILE A 310 24.54 -1.50 7.27
C ILE A 310 23.24 -1.59 8.07
N GLU A 311 22.08 -1.69 7.42
CA GLU A 311 20.80 -1.86 8.12
C GLU A 311 20.76 -3.15 8.94
N ILE A 312 21.19 -4.29 8.38
CA ILE A 312 21.24 -5.57 9.11
C ILE A 312 22.13 -5.45 10.35
N ILE A 313 23.31 -4.83 10.21
CA ILE A 313 24.22 -4.59 11.34
C ILE A 313 23.56 -3.70 12.39
N VAL A 314 22.86 -2.62 11.99
CA VAL A 314 22.13 -1.76 12.92
C VAL A 314 21.01 -2.51 13.62
N GLY A 315 20.29 -3.41 12.93
CA GLY A 315 19.29 -4.29 13.53
C GLY A 315 19.89 -5.23 14.58
N LEU A 316 21.08 -5.78 14.32
CA LEU A 316 21.80 -6.59 15.31
C LEU A 316 22.34 -5.77 16.47
N CYS A 317 22.76 -4.52 16.24
CA CYS A 317 23.11 -3.59 17.31
C CYS A 317 21.89 -3.25 18.19
N ALA A 318 20.71 -3.13 17.59
CA ALA A 318 19.46 -2.97 18.34
C ALA A 318 19.17 -4.24 19.18
N LYS A 319 19.35 -5.45 18.61
CA LYS A 319 19.27 -6.72 19.36
C LYS A 319 20.23 -6.74 20.56
N PHE A 320 21.48 -6.33 20.34
CA PHE A 320 22.49 -6.23 21.38
C PHE A 320 22.04 -5.31 22.52
N ALA A 321 21.51 -4.13 22.18
CA ALA A 321 20.98 -3.19 23.16
C ALA A 321 19.76 -3.74 23.90
N THR A 322 18.85 -4.45 23.22
CA THR A 322 17.69 -5.11 23.83
C THR A 322 18.13 -6.17 24.85
N CYS A 323 19.10 -7.03 24.51
CA CYS A 323 19.63 -8.03 25.43
C CYS A 323 20.26 -7.41 26.68
N ILE A 324 21.02 -6.32 26.53
CA ILE A 324 21.62 -5.59 27.67
C ILE A 324 20.54 -4.98 28.56
N LYS A 325 19.52 -4.35 27.96
CA LYS A 325 18.38 -3.76 28.69
C LYS A 325 17.65 -4.82 29.53
N ASN A 326 17.51 -6.02 28.99
CA ASN A 326 16.85 -7.15 29.67
C ASN A 326 17.78 -7.91 30.65
N GLY A 327 19.03 -7.48 30.82
CA GLY A 327 20.00 -8.11 31.72
C GLY A 327 20.68 -9.38 31.18
N ASP A 328 20.37 -9.81 29.95
CA ASP A 328 20.97 -10.97 29.30
C ASP A 328 22.30 -10.62 28.61
N LYS A 329 23.36 -10.54 29.43
CA LYS A 329 24.73 -10.25 28.96
C LYS A 329 25.30 -11.38 28.09
N ALA A 330 24.89 -12.62 28.34
CA ALA A 330 25.36 -13.76 27.57
C ALA A 330 24.76 -13.72 26.17
N GLY A 331 23.46 -13.44 26.03
CA GLY A 331 22.79 -13.27 24.74
C GLY A 331 23.32 -12.08 23.96
N ALA A 332 23.57 -10.95 24.62
CA ALA A 332 24.17 -9.79 23.97
C ALA A 332 25.50 -10.15 23.27
N PHE A 333 26.44 -10.78 23.98
CA PHE A 333 27.74 -11.10 23.40
C PHE A 333 27.70 -12.26 22.39
N PHE A 334 27.06 -13.37 22.75
CA PHE A 334 27.10 -14.58 21.93
C PHE A 334 26.09 -14.61 20.78
N ASP A 335 24.93 -13.94 20.91
CA ASP A 335 23.84 -14.01 19.92
C ASP A 335 23.72 -12.74 19.06
N ALA A 336 24.24 -11.60 19.52
CA ALA A 336 24.30 -10.38 18.71
C ALA A 336 25.75 -10.00 18.39
N GLY A 337 26.63 -9.96 19.39
CA GLY A 337 28.04 -9.58 19.21
C GLY A 337 28.80 -10.46 18.23
N LEU A 338 28.71 -11.79 18.38
CA LEU A 338 29.38 -12.73 17.46
C LEU A 338 28.85 -12.62 16.02
N TRP A 339 27.54 -12.45 15.83
CA TRP A 339 26.96 -12.23 14.50
C TRP A 339 27.36 -10.90 13.86
N ILE A 340 27.47 -9.83 14.66
CA ILE A 340 28.01 -8.54 14.19
C ILE A 340 29.45 -8.73 13.72
N THR A 341 30.30 -9.38 14.53
CA THR A 341 31.69 -9.62 14.15
C THR A 341 31.84 -10.56 12.96
N GLU A 342 30.94 -11.54 12.81
CA GLU A 342 30.89 -12.45 11.67
C GLU A 342 30.60 -11.69 10.37
N LEU A 343 29.52 -10.89 10.35
CA LEU A 343 29.15 -10.12 9.17
C LEU A 343 30.21 -9.07 8.81
N ILE A 344 30.81 -8.42 9.81
CA ILE A 344 31.93 -7.50 9.59
C ILE A 344 33.14 -8.27 9.06
N GLY A 345 33.47 -9.44 9.60
CA GLY A 345 34.57 -10.29 9.16
C GLY A 345 34.44 -10.71 7.69
N LEU A 346 33.25 -11.17 7.29
CA LEU A 346 32.95 -11.51 5.90
C LEU A 346 33.05 -10.29 4.97
N THR A 347 32.62 -9.12 5.43
CA THR A 347 32.69 -7.87 4.65
C THR A 347 34.11 -7.38 4.47
N VAL A 348 34.91 -7.39 5.55
CA VAL A 348 36.34 -7.03 5.51
C VAL A 348 37.12 -8.02 4.65
N MET A 349 36.78 -9.31 4.71
CA MET A 349 37.35 -10.33 3.84
C MET A 349 37.03 -10.03 2.37
N ALA A 350 35.77 -9.77 2.04
CA ALA A 350 35.34 -9.42 0.67
C ALA A 350 36.05 -8.16 0.16
N ALA A 351 36.13 -7.12 0.98
CA ALA A 351 36.87 -5.89 0.64
C ALA A 351 38.37 -6.15 0.44
N GLY A 352 38.96 -7.06 1.21
CA GLY A 352 40.37 -7.45 1.09
C GLY A 352 40.73 -8.17 -0.22
N PHE A 353 39.76 -8.77 -0.90
CA PHE A 353 39.97 -9.33 -2.25
C PHE A 353 40.05 -8.25 -3.34
N VAL A 354 39.48 -7.07 -3.09
CA VAL A 354 39.34 -5.98 -4.08
C VAL A 354 40.34 -4.85 -3.83
N ILE A 355 40.55 -4.48 -2.56
CA ILE A 355 41.28 -3.26 -2.18
C ILE A 355 42.70 -3.57 -1.70
N LEU A 356 42.84 -4.38 -0.64
CA LEU A 356 44.11 -4.57 0.09
C LEU A 356 44.27 -6.02 0.62
N PRO A 357 45.34 -6.73 0.24
CA PRO A 357 45.57 -8.12 0.69
C PRO A 357 45.70 -8.29 2.21
N ALA A 358 46.15 -7.26 2.94
CA ALA A 358 46.27 -7.31 4.40
C ALA A 358 44.89 -7.41 5.10
N LEU A 359 43.86 -6.76 4.53
CA LEU A 359 42.49 -6.82 5.07
C LEU A 359 41.89 -8.22 4.92
N LYS A 360 42.27 -8.95 3.87
CA LYS A 360 41.81 -10.33 3.65
C LYS A 360 42.17 -11.24 4.83
N THR A 361 43.42 -11.18 5.29
CA THR A 361 43.88 -12.01 6.41
C THR A 361 43.15 -11.65 7.70
N VAL A 362 42.96 -10.35 7.97
CA VAL A 362 42.20 -9.88 9.14
C VAL A 362 40.74 -10.36 9.08
N GLY A 363 40.09 -10.22 7.92
CA GLY A 363 38.71 -10.66 7.72
C GLY A 363 38.54 -12.17 7.88
N ILE A 364 39.46 -12.98 7.36
CA ILE A 364 39.44 -14.45 7.52
C ILE A 364 39.61 -14.84 8.99
N VAL A 365 40.57 -14.24 9.69
CA VAL A 365 40.78 -14.54 11.12
C VAL A 365 39.56 -14.16 11.94
N LEU A 366 38.95 -13.00 11.65
CA LEU A 366 37.76 -12.54 12.34
C LEU A 366 36.57 -13.49 12.09
N ALA A 367 36.27 -13.80 10.82
CA ALA A 367 35.17 -14.67 10.44
C ALA A 367 35.32 -16.10 10.98
N ILE A 368 36.52 -16.70 10.89
CA ILE A 368 36.75 -18.04 11.46
C ILE A 368 36.61 -17.99 12.99
N GLY A 369 37.15 -16.95 13.63
CA GLY A 369 37.05 -16.76 15.08
C GLY A 369 35.61 -16.63 15.56
N SER A 370 34.79 -15.81 14.90
CA SER A 370 33.37 -15.64 15.22
C SER A 370 32.55 -16.88 14.89
N ALA A 371 32.79 -17.55 13.76
CA ALA A 371 32.11 -18.79 13.41
C ALA A 371 32.38 -19.91 14.43
N VAL A 372 33.64 -20.07 14.87
CA VAL A 372 33.98 -21.01 15.95
C VAL A 372 33.31 -20.59 17.26
N GLY A 373 33.30 -19.30 17.58
CA GLY A 373 32.58 -18.76 18.72
C GLY A 373 31.09 -19.11 18.69
N LEU A 374 30.43 -18.94 17.54
CA LEU A 374 29.01 -19.26 17.35
C LEU A 374 28.77 -20.76 17.55
N ILE A 375 29.57 -21.62 16.93
CA ILE A 375 29.45 -23.08 17.07
C ILE A 375 29.53 -23.51 18.54
N LEU A 376 30.43 -22.91 19.31
CA LEU A 376 30.65 -23.29 20.71
C LEU A 376 29.58 -22.75 21.66
N THR A 377 28.90 -21.66 21.32
CA THR A 377 28.10 -20.87 22.28
C THR A 377 26.59 -20.90 22.00
N GLN A 378 26.17 -21.05 20.75
CA GLN A 378 24.75 -21.08 20.34
C GLN A 378 23.97 -22.30 20.89
N GLY A 379 24.66 -23.33 21.38
CA GLY A 379 24.07 -24.50 22.02
C GLY A 379 23.93 -24.43 23.55
N ARG A 380 24.24 -23.29 24.19
CA ARG A 380 24.43 -23.19 25.65
C ARG A 380 23.28 -23.72 26.50
N ASP A 381 22.04 -23.57 26.02
CA ASP A 381 20.83 -23.94 26.76
C ASP A 381 20.55 -25.46 26.75
N LYS A 382 21.21 -26.23 25.89
CA LYS A 382 21.06 -27.70 25.83
C LYS A 382 22.02 -28.36 26.81
N LYS A 383 21.58 -29.37 27.57
CA LYS A 383 22.44 -30.07 28.55
C LYS A 383 23.42 -31.08 27.93
N ASN A 384 23.12 -31.64 26.75
CA ASN A 384 23.93 -32.68 26.11
C ASN A 384 25.01 -32.07 25.18
N PRO A 385 26.32 -32.36 25.35
CA PRO A 385 27.41 -31.77 24.57
C PRO A 385 27.30 -32.03 23.05
N ILE A 386 26.79 -33.19 22.63
CA ILE A 386 26.58 -33.48 21.20
C ILE A 386 25.46 -32.60 20.64
N ALA A 387 24.38 -32.44 21.42
CA ALA A 387 23.27 -31.57 21.03
C ALA A 387 23.69 -30.09 20.99
N ARG A 388 24.63 -29.66 21.85
CA ARG A 388 25.22 -28.31 21.83
C ARG A 388 25.99 -28.04 20.55
N LEU A 389 26.90 -28.95 20.19
CA LEU A 389 27.70 -28.83 18.97
C LEU A 389 26.83 -28.86 17.72
N PHE A 390 25.82 -29.74 17.70
CA PHE A 390 24.87 -29.80 16.60
C PHE A 390 24.08 -28.48 16.45
N SER A 391 23.57 -27.90 17.55
CA SER A 391 22.92 -26.57 17.47
C SER A 391 23.84 -25.46 16.98
N GLY A 392 25.12 -25.51 17.35
CA GLY A 392 26.12 -24.55 16.87
C GLY A 392 26.45 -24.69 15.39
N ILE A 393 26.47 -25.91 14.85
CA ILE A 393 26.60 -26.13 13.41
C ILE A 393 25.34 -25.66 12.69
N THR A 394 24.15 -25.92 13.26
CA THR A 394 22.90 -25.43 12.66
C THR A 394 22.77 -23.92 12.71
N SER A 395 23.33 -23.21 13.71
CA SER A 395 23.31 -21.74 13.70
C SER A 395 24.12 -21.15 12.55
N LEU A 396 25.13 -21.84 12.03
CA LEU A 396 25.81 -21.38 10.81
C LEU A 396 24.92 -21.43 9.57
N TYR A 397 23.82 -22.19 9.60
CA TYR A 397 22.81 -22.14 8.54
C TYR A 397 22.18 -20.76 8.44
N ASP A 398 22.09 -20.01 9.54
CA ASP A 398 21.55 -18.64 9.51
C ASP A 398 22.41 -17.70 8.66
N ILE A 399 23.69 -18.03 8.35
CA ILE A 399 24.50 -17.29 7.37
C ILE A 399 23.77 -17.26 6.03
N THR A 400 23.17 -18.38 5.60
CA THR A 400 22.38 -18.40 4.37
C THR A 400 21.14 -17.52 4.45
N SER A 401 20.52 -17.40 5.63
CA SER A 401 19.44 -16.43 5.85
C SER A 401 19.94 -15.00 5.72
N TYR A 402 21.06 -14.63 6.36
CA TYR A 402 21.62 -13.28 6.24
C TYR A 402 22.05 -12.94 4.81
N VAL A 403 22.57 -13.92 4.06
CA VAL A 403 22.86 -13.73 2.63
C VAL A 403 21.57 -13.52 1.84
N SER A 404 20.50 -14.28 2.12
CA SER A 404 19.20 -14.09 1.48
C SER A 404 18.62 -12.70 1.79
N ASP A 405 18.71 -12.26 3.04
CA ASP A 405 18.26 -10.93 3.47
C ASP A 405 19.08 -9.83 2.79
N LEU A 406 20.40 -9.98 2.73
CA LEU A 406 21.29 -9.04 2.04
C LEU A 406 20.98 -8.96 0.53
N LEU A 407 20.79 -10.11 -0.12
CA LEU A 407 20.42 -10.16 -1.54
C LEU A 407 19.05 -9.53 -1.82
N SER A 408 18.15 -9.51 -0.84
CA SER A 408 16.85 -8.87 -0.96
C SER A 408 16.96 -7.35 -1.22
N PHE A 409 18.04 -6.70 -0.77
CA PHE A 409 18.32 -5.28 -1.04
C PHE A 409 18.65 -4.98 -2.49
N SER A 410 18.92 -5.99 -3.34
CA SER A 410 18.99 -5.80 -4.79
C SER A 410 17.71 -5.21 -5.38
N ARG A 411 16.57 -5.33 -4.68
CA ARG A 411 15.30 -4.67 -5.03
C ARG A 411 15.42 -3.14 -5.08
N LEU A 412 16.28 -2.54 -4.25
CA LEU A 412 16.52 -1.09 -4.26
C LEU A 412 16.99 -0.64 -5.64
N MET A 413 18.02 -1.31 -6.17
CA MET A 413 18.52 -1.10 -7.52
C MET A 413 17.44 -1.42 -8.57
N ALA A 414 16.76 -2.57 -8.49
CA ALA A 414 15.80 -2.98 -9.50
C ALA A 414 14.63 -1.99 -9.67
N LEU A 415 14.10 -1.47 -8.56
CA LEU A 415 13.01 -0.49 -8.57
C LEU A 415 13.48 0.91 -9.00
N GLY A 416 14.68 1.32 -8.58
CA GLY A 416 15.31 2.57 -9.07
C GLY A 416 15.50 2.54 -10.58
N LEU A 417 16.05 1.46 -11.12
CA LEU A 417 16.21 1.25 -12.57
C LEU A 417 14.87 1.23 -13.29
N THR A 418 13.85 0.60 -12.71
CA THR A 418 12.50 0.55 -13.29
C THR A 418 11.90 1.94 -13.40
N THR A 419 12.06 2.78 -12.37
CA THR A 419 11.56 4.16 -12.37
C THR A 419 12.20 4.99 -13.49
N SER A 420 13.54 4.92 -13.59
CA SER A 420 14.29 5.63 -14.64
C SER A 420 13.97 5.12 -16.05
N ALA A 421 13.93 3.79 -16.25
CA ALA A 421 13.62 3.18 -17.54
C ALA A 421 12.20 3.52 -18.01
N MET A 422 11.22 3.48 -17.11
CA MET A 422 9.83 3.81 -17.44
C MET A 422 9.69 5.30 -17.78
N SER A 423 10.35 6.19 -17.03
CA SER A 423 10.39 7.63 -17.37
C SER A 423 11.01 7.85 -18.76
N ALA A 424 12.13 7.19 -19.08
CA ALA A 424 12.80 7.29 -20.37
C ALA A 424 11.91 6.83 -21.53
N VAL A 425 11.16 5.74 -21.37
CA VAL A 425 10.20 5.27 -22.40
C VAL A 425 9.09 6.29 -22.63
N PHE A 426 8.50 6.86 -21.58
CA PHE A 426 7.47 7.89 -21.74
C PHE A 426 8.01 9.18 -22.35
N ASN A 427 9.22 9.60 -21.99
CA ASN A 427 9.89 10.75 -22.59
C ASN A 427 10.17 10.52 -24.08
N MET A 428 10.68 9.34 -24.44
CA MET A 428 10.90 8.97 -25.84
C MET A 428 9.59 9.03 -26.63
N LEU A 429 8.52 8.42 -26.13
CA LEU A 429 7.19 8.46 -26.77
C LEU A 429 6.65 9.89 -26.91
N ALA A 430 6.85 10.73 -25.91
CA ALA A 430 6.43 12.13 -25.94
C ALA A 430 7.27 12.98 -26.92
N GLY A 431 8.56 12.66 -27.10
CA GLY A 431 9.49 13.36 -27.99
C GLY A 431 9.42 12.93 -29.46
N MET A 432 8.85 11.76 -29.77
CA MET A 432 8.83 11.17 -31.12
C MET A 432 8.25 12.07 -32.21
N GLY A 433 7.33 12.98 -31.88
CA GLY A 433 6.73 13.88 -32.87
C GLY A 433 7.54 15.12 -33.22
N GLY A 434 8.64 15.40 -32.48
CA GLY A 434 9.50 16.55 -32.70
C GLY A 434 8.76 17.90 -32.78
N ARG A 435 9.31 18.85 -33.55
CA ARG A 435 8.76 20.22 -33.72
C ARG A 435 7.47 20.31 -34.56
N THR A 436 6.79 19.20 -34.84
CA THR A 436 5.53 19.22 -35.60
C THR A 436 4.36 19.59 -34.70
N VAL A 437 3.26 20.10 -35.28
CA VAL A 437 2.02 20.37 -34.52
C VAL A 437 1.51 19.10 -33.82
N GLY A 438 1.61 17.95 -34.49
CA GLY A 438 1.30 16.65 -33.89
C GLY A 438 2.27 16.24 -32.76
N GLY A 439 3.55 16.63 -32.86
CA GLY A 439 4.54 16.41 -31.80
C GLY A 439 4.28 17.22 -30.55
N PHE A 440 3.89 18.49 -30.67
CA PHE A 440 3.43 19.27 -29.52
C PHE A 440 2.18 18.65 -28.88
N LEU A 441 1.21 18.20 -29.68
CA LEU A 441 0.01 17.52 -29.16
C LEU A 441 0.37 16.24 -28.37
N MET A 442 1.26 15.41 -28.92
CA MET A 442 1.75 14.20 -28.25
C MET A 442 2.48 14.53 -26.94
N LEU A 443 3.32 15.57 -26.92
CA LEU A 443 3.96 16.04 -25.69
C LEU A 443 2.92 16.42 -24.63
N PHE A 444 1.90 17.23 -24.98
CA PHE A 444 0.89 17.69 -24.02
C PHE A 444 -0.02 16.58 -23.47
N ILE A 445 -0.13 15.44 -24.16
CA ILE A 445 -0.97 14.31 -23.72
C ILE A 445 -0.13 13.23 -23.05
N ILE A 446 0.89 12.73 -23.76
CA ILE A 446 1.67 11.55 -23.37
C ILE A 446 2.58 11.88 -22.18
N PHE A 447 3.15 13.08 -22.13
CA PHE A 447 4.04 13.47 -21.02
C PHE A 447 3.32 13.48 -19.66
N PRO A 448 2.23 14.27 -19.45
CA PRO A 448 1.57 14.29 -18.14
C PRO A 448 0.90 12.95 -17.81
N LEU A 449 0.32 12.26 -18.78
CA LEU A 449 -0.31 10.96 -18.54
C LEU A 449 0.72 9.89 -18.17
N GLY A 450 1.81 9.80 -18.95
CA GLY A 450 2.90 8.86 -18.72
C GLY A 450 3.56 9.08 -17.36
N HIS A 451 3.88 10.33 -17.03
CA HIS A 451 4.47 10.66 -15.72
C HIS A 451 3.48 10.47 -14.56
N ALA A 452 2.18 10.69 -14.75
CA ALA A 452 1.19 10.40 -13.71
C ALA A 452 1.10 8.89 -13.41
N ILE A 453 1.08 8.06 -14.46
CA ILE A 453 1.11 6.59 -14.32
C ILE A 453 2.41 6.15 -13.67
N ASN A 454 3.54 6.67 -14.12
CA ASN A 454 4.85 6.32 -13.59
C ASN A 454 5.00 6.71 -12.12
N PHE A 455 4.55 7.91 -11.76
CA PHE A 455 4.50 8.39 -10.39
C PHE A 455 3.65 7.47 -9.51
N GLY A 456 2.43 7.14 -9.93
CA GLY A 456 1.49 6.32 -9.16
C GLY A 456 1.94 4.87 -8.95
N LEU A 457 2.55 4.25 -9.96
CA LEU A 457 3.04 2.87 -9.86
C LEU A 457 4.30 2.80 -9.00
N ASN A 458 5.27 3.69 -9.21
CA ASN A 458 6.53 3.62 -8.48
C ASN A 458 6.42 4.13 -7.04
N ILE A 459 5.54 5.09 -6.73
CA ILE A 459 5.31 5.49 -5.34
C ILE A 459 4.75 4.33 -4.51
N LEU A 460 3.81 3.56 -5.07
CA LEU A 460 3.23 2.40 -4.41
C LEU A 460 4.26 1.26 -4.30
N GLY A 461 5.01 1.01 -5.38
CA GLY A 461 6.11 0.04 -5.38
C GLY A 461 7.17 0.36 -4.32
N ALA A 462 7.68 1.59 -4.31
CA ALA A 462 8.66 2.05 -3.33
C ALA A 462 8.11 1.95 -1.90
N TYR A 463 6.84 2.32 -1.67
CA TYR A 463 6.20 2.22 -0.36
C TYR A 463 6.18 0.77 0.17
N VAL A 464 5.66 -0.17 -0.62
CA VAL A 464 5.48 -1.58 -0.22
C VAL A 464 6.81 -2.31 -0.10
N HIS A 465 7.73 -2.10 -1.05
CA HIS A 465 9.03 -2.77 -1.02
C HIS A 465 9.92 -2.24 0.09
N THR A 466 9.85 -0.95 0.42
CA THR A 466 10.58 -0.41 1.58
C THR A 466 9.99 -0.94 2.89
N LEU A 467 8.66 -1.04 3.00
CA LEU A 467 8.01 -1.68 4.15
C LEU A 467 8.46 -3.13 4.33
N ARG A 468 8.59 -3.87 3.22
CA ARG A 468 9.08 -5.24 3.26
C ARG A 468 10.46 -5.30 3.93
N LEU A 469 11.41 -4.49 3.46
CA LEU A 469 12.77 -4.39 4.02
C LEU A 469 12.74 -4.12 5.54
N GLN A 470 11.89 -3.19 5.98
CA GLN A 470 11.76 -2.90 7.41
C GLN A 470 11.19 -4.09 8.20
N TYR A 471 10.15 -4.74 7.70
CA TYR A 471 9.41 -5.75 8.47
C TYR A 471 10.07 -7.14 8.47
N VAL A 472 10.76 -7.51 7.40
CA VAL A 472 11.35 -8.85 7.30
C VAL A 472 12.84 -8.85 7.45
N GLU A 473 13.54 -7.83 6.95
CA GLU A 473 14.99 -7.78 7.01
C GLU A 473 15.48 -7.07 8.29
N LEU A 474 14.80 -6.00 8.76
CA LEU A 474 15.17 -5.28 10.00
C LEU A 474 14.48 -5.84 11.26
N PHE A 475 13.14 -5.90 11.30
CA PHE A 475 12.40 -6.27 12.52
C PHE A 475 12.65 -7.70 12.97
N SER A 476 12.83 -8.63 12.03
CA SER A 476 13.15 -10.03 12.36
C SER A 476 14.44 -10.20 13.18
N LYS A 477 15.29 -9.17 13.25
CA LYS A 477 16.57 -9.24 13.98
C LYS A 477 16.44 -8.95 15.47
N PHE A 478 15.49 -8.11 15.89
CA PHE A 478 15.43 -7.62 17.27
C PHE A 478 14.04 -7.31 17.81
N TYR A 479 13.00 -7.44 16.99
CA TYR A 479 11.67 -6.93 17.30
C TYR A 479 10.63 -8.05 17.29
N GLU A 480 10.09 -8.39 18.47
CA GLU A 480 9.03 -9.38 18.62
C GLU A 480 7.64 -8.72 18.56
N GLY A 481 7.52 -7.52 19.14
CA GLY A 481 6.29 -6.74 19.17
C GLY A 481 5.26 -7.30 20.16
N GLY A 482 3.98 -7.08 19.87
CA GLY A 482 2.86 -7.58 20.69
C GLY A 482 2.36 -6.61 21.77
N GLY A 483 2.87 -5.38 21.79
CA GLY A 483 2.40 -4.31 22.68
C GLY A 483 0.95 -3.91 22.40
N LYS A 484 0.23 -3.51 23.46
CA LYS A 484 -1.14 -2.99 23.36
C LYS A 484 -1.11 -1.47 23.27
N GLU A 485 -1.76 -0.87 22.27
CA GLU A 485 -1.78 0.60 22.14
C GLU A 485 -2.48 1.27 23.31
N PHE A 486 -1.86 2.33 23.86
CA PHE A 486 -2.53 3.23 24.78
C PHE A 486 -3.62 4.04 24.07
N LYS A 487 -4.87 3.78 24.45
CA LYS A 487 -6.04 4.50 23.96
C LYS A 487 -6.52 5.45 25.05
N ALA A 488 -6.12 6.71 24.94
CA ALA A 488 -6.59 7.75 25.85
C ALA A 488 -8.11 7.91 25.75
N PHE A 489 -8.77 8.04 26.91
CA PHE A 489 -10.17 8.44 26.96
C PHE A 489 -10.30 9.87 26.45
N SER A 490 -10.96 10.04 25.31
CA SER A 490 -11.12 11.33 24.63
C SER A 490 -12.44 11.38 23.89
N THR A 491 -12.94 12.58 23.60
CA THR A 491 -14.14 12.77 22.78
C THR A 491 -13.87 12.36 21.34
N ASN A 492 -14.38 11.18 20.95
CA ASN A 492 -14.14 10.59 19.64
C ASN A 492 -15.26 10.92 18.65
N THR A 493 -15.18 12.09 18.03
CA THR A 493 -16.09 12.52 16.96
C THR A 493 -15.57 12.11 15.59
N LYS A 494 -16.45 11.62 14.71
CA LYS A 494 -16.10 11.19 13.36
C LYS A 494 -16.30 12.32 12.33
N TYR A 495 -17.33 13.14 12.51
CA TYR A 495 -17.77 14.14 11.54
C TYR A 495 -17.54 15.57 12.04
N THR A 496 -17.71 15.80 13.34
CA THR A 496 -17.60 17.12 13.95
C THR A 496 -16.19 17.34 14.49
N GLN A 497 -15.52 18.42 14.11
CA GLN A 497 -14.30 18.85 14.81
C GLN A 497 -14.68 19.79 15.95
N LEU A 498 -14.45 19.34 17.18
CA LEU A 498 -14.65 20.17 18.37
C LEU A 498 -13.39 21.02 18.57
N ASP A 499 -13.52 22.34 18.54
CA ASP A 499 -12.43 23.23 18.91
C ASP A 499 -12.34 23.35 20.44
N LEU A 500 -11.59 22.41 21.04
CA LEU A 500 -11.36 22.35 22.48
C LEU A 500 -10.45 23.49 23.00
N ASN A 501 -9.94 24.36 22.12
CA ASN A 501 -9.19 25.57 22.50
C ASN A 501 -10.08 26.83 22.55
N SER A 502 -11.37 26.72 22.25
CA SER A 502 -12.32 27.79 22.58
C SER A 502 -12.44 27.89 24.10
N LYS A 503 -11.63 28.78 24.67
CA LYS A 503 -11.94 29.39 25.97
C LYS A 503 -13.30 30.07 25.81
N GLU A 504 -14.21 29.76 26.74
CA GLU A 504 -15.53 30.41 26.91
C GLU A 504 -16.55 29.98 25.83
N GLU A 505 -17.81 29.63 26.11
CA GLU A 505 -18.77 30.13 27.09
C GLU A 505 -19.80 29.04 27.47
N ASN A 506 -20.20 29.07 28.75
CA ASN A 506 -21.32 28.38 29.44
C ASN A 506 -21.16 26.92 29.88
#